data_AF-A0A6J5EJ10-F1
#
_entry.id   AF-A0A6J5EJ10-F1
#
_cell.length_a   1.000
_cell.length_b   1.000
_cell.length_c   1.000
_cell.angle_alpha   90.00
_cell.angle_beta   90.00
_cell.angle_gamma   90.00
#
_symmetry.space_group_name_H-M   'P 1'
#
loop_
_entity.id
_entity.type
_entity.pdbx_description
1 polymer ?
#
loop_
_entity_poly.entity_id
_entity_poly.type
_entity_poly.pdbx_seq_one_letter_code
_entity_poly.pdbx_strand_id
1 'polypeptide(L)' 'MIQGLRRFEMKAQIKHTYVSIAGAWHGGWVWQDVMPGLRRSGHAVTAPTLTGLGERRHDGDGNTGLTTHIDDVLLHIEL' A
#
# COMPACT_ATOMS: atom_id res chain seq x y z
N MET A 1 -16.39 18.73 41.25
CA MET A 1 -15.16 17.99 40.89
C MET A 1 -15.55 16.63 40.29
N ILE A 2 -16.15 16.60 39.09
CA ILE A 2 -16.30 15.37 38.27
C ILE A 2 -16.43 15.81 36.80
N GLN A 3 -15.30 15.90 36.09
CA GLN A 3 -15.22 16.00 34.61
C GLN A 3 -14.39 14.81 34.09
N GLY A 4 -14.57 13.66 34.74
CA GLY A 4 -13.88 12.41 34.43
C GLY A 4 -14.71 11.57 33.49
N LEU A 5 -14.52 11.77 32.18
CA LEU A 5 -14.45 10.76 31.11
C LEU A 5 -14.57 11.46 29.75
N ARG A 6 -13.65 12.37 29.43
CA ARG A 6 -13.23 12.47 28.03
C ARG A 6 -12.40 11.23 27.75
N ARG A 7 -13.11 10.14 27.47
CA ARG A 7 -12.61 8.98 26.74
C ARG A 7 -12.24 9.50 25.36
N PHE A 8 -11.11 10.20 25.30
CA PHE A 8 -10.45 10.56 24.06
C PHE A 8 -10.23 9.25 23.34
N GLU A 9 -11.01 9.00 22.29
CA GLU A 9 -10.65 8.02 21.30
C GLU A 9 -9.25 8.39 20.82
N MET A 10 -8.26 7.65 21.32
CA MET A 10 -6.89 7.77 20.89
C MET A 10 -6.84 7.13 19.50
N LYS A 11 -7.31 7.85 18.48
CA LYS A 11 -7.09 7.46 17.09
C LYS A 11 -5.59 7.34 16.94
N ALA A 12 -5.11 6.12 16.70
CA ALA A 12 -3.71 5.90 16.40
C ALA A 12 -3.35 6.82 15.23
N GLN A 13 -2.53 7.84 15.50
CA GLN A 13 -2.13 8.79 14.49
C GLN A 13 -1.17 8.06 13.55
N ILE A 14 -1.59 7.85 12.30
CA ILE A 14 -0.69 7.32 11.29
C ILE A 14 0.40 8.34 11.06
N LYS A 15 1.66 7.95 11.25
CA LYS A 15 2.80 8.86 11.13
C LYS A 15 3.02 9.26 9.67
N HIS A 16 3.10 8.27 8.78
CA HIS A 16 3.20 8.46 7.32
C HIS A 16 2.51 7.30 6.58
N THR A 17 2.15 7.55 5.32
CA THR A 17 1.65 6.53 4.39
C THR A 17 2.72 6.24 3.33
N TYR A 18 3.08 4.97 3.18
CA TYR A 18 4.01 4.48 2.16
C TYR A 18 3.26 3.61 1.14
N VAL A 19 3.51 3.88 -0.13
CA VAL A 19 3.07 3.04 -1.27
C VAL A 19 4.33 2.49 -1.92
N SER A 20 4.58 1.19 -1.76
CA SER A 20 5.83 0.55 -2.19
C SER A 20 5.64 -0.13 -3.55
N ILE A 21 6.19 0.47 -4.60
CA ILE A 21 6.10 -0.04 -5.97
C ILE A 21 7.33 -0.88 -6.28
N ALA A 22 7.12 -2.12 -6.71
CA ALA A 22 8.20 -3.03 -7.07
C ALA A 22 8.81 -2.68 -8.44
N GLY A 23 10.07 -3.05 -8.65
CA GLY A 23 10.74 -2.91 -9.95
C GLY A 23 10.24 -3.92 -10.99
N ALA A 24 10.84 -3.87 -12.19
CA ALA A 24 10.46 -4.73 -13.32
C ALA A 24 10.34 -6.21 -12.92
N TRP A 25 9.27 -6.86 -13.39
CA TRP A 25 8.92 -8.28 -13.18
C TRP A 25 8.65 -8.72 -11.73
N HIS A 26 8.52 -7.78 -10.79
CA HIS A 26 8.19 -8.06 -9.40
C HIS A 26 6.79 -7.52 -9.03
N GLY A 27 6.35 -7.72 -7.79
CA GLY A 27 5.11 -7.16 -7.28
C GLY A 27 5.18 -7.02 -5.76
N GLY A 28 4.03 -6.85 -5.10
CA GLY A 28 3.98 -6.46 -3.69
C GLY A 28 4.75 -7.38 -2.74
N TRP A 29 4.89 -8.67 -3.10
CA TRP A 29 5.56 -9.69 -2.30
C TRP A 29 7.03 -9.39 -1.96
N VAL A 30 7.73 -8.58 -2.78
CA VAL A 30 9.14 -8.23 -2.50
C VAL A 30 9.30 -7.39 -1.23
N TRP A 31 8.21 -6.78 -0.76
CA TRP A 31 8.21 -5.93 0.43
C TRP A 31 7.75 -6.66 1.70
N GLN A 32 7.51 -7.98 1.64
CA GLN A 32 6.97 -8.77 2.75
C GLN A 32 7.78 -8.65 4.06
N ASP A 33 9.10 -8.50 3.96
CA ASP A 33 10.00 -8.39 5.11
C ASP A 33 10.14 -6.94 5.63
N VAL A 34 9.88 -5.95 4.78
CA VAL A 34 10.04 -4.51 5.09
C VAL A 34 8.78 -3.93 5.71
N MET A 35 7.61 -4.24 5.14
CA MET A 35 6.31 -3.68 5.56
C MET A 35 6.01 -3.89 7.06
N PRO A 36 6.29 -5.05 7.69
CA PRO A 36 6.05 -5.26 9.10
C PRO A 36 6.82 -4.27 9.99
N GLY A 37 8.05 -3.91 9.62
CA GLY A 37 8.86 -2.94 10.36
C GLY A 37 8.24 -1.55 10.36
N LEU A 38 7.90 -1.06 9.16
CA LEU A 38 7.25 0.24 8.99
C LEU A 38 5.88 0.31 9.70
N ARG A 39 5.09 -0.77 9.63
CA ARG A 39 3.81 -0.87 10.34
C ARG A 39 3.99 -0.82 11.86
N ARG A 40 4.98 -1.54 12.41
CA ARG A 40 5.32 -1.47 13.85
C ARG A 40 5.76 -0.08 14.29
N SER A 41 6.37 0.70 13.39
CA SER A 41 6.73 2.11 13.62
C SER A 41 5.55 3.10 13.51
N GLY A 42 4.32 2.62 13.32
CA GLY A 42 3.11 3.45 13.26
C GLY A 42 2.80 4.04 11.89
N HIS A 43 3.36 3.47 10.81
CA HIS A 43 3.08 3.89 9.43
C HIS A 43 2.00 3.04 8.76
N ALA A 44 1.23 3.64 7.85
CA ALA A 44 0.43 2.90 6.88
C ALA A 44 1.34 2.46 5.74
N VAL A 45 1.23 1.20 5.33
CA VAL A 45 2.06 0.67 4.23
C VAL A 45 1.25 -0.27 3.37
N THR A 46 1.26 0.00 2.08
CA THR A 46 0.69 -0.83 1.03
C THR A 46 1.75 -1.09 -0.04
N ALA A 47 1.62 -2.22 -0.73
CA ALA A 47 2.51 -2.63 -1.80
C ALA A 47 1.68 -3.30 -2.90
N PRO A 48 1.10 -2.54 -3.83
CA PRO A 48 0.28 -3.11 -4.89
C PRO A 48 1.13 -3.96 -5.84
N THR A 49 0.55 -5.07 -6.30
CA THR A 49 1.02 -5.73 -7.51
C THR A 49 0.31 -5.10 -8.71
N LEU A 50 1.08 -4.80 -9.75
CA LEU A 50 0.58 -4.15 -10.96
C LEU A 50 0.09 -5.19 -11.98
N THR A 51 -0.74 -4.75 -12.91
CA THR A 51 -1.33 -5.57 -13.97
C THR A 51 -0.28 -6.38 -14.71
N GLY A 52 -0.54 -7.67 -14.96
CA GLY A 52 0.39 -8.54 -15.66
C GLY A 52 1.55 -9.09 -14.82
N LEU A 53 1.60 -8.79 -13.52
CA LEU A 53 2.66 -9.28 -12.60
C LEU A 53 2.07 -10.16 -11.50
N GLY A 54 2.85 -11.14 -11.01
CA GLY A 54 2.52 -11.95 -9.84
C GLY A 54 1.13 -12.59 -9.84
N GLU A 55 0.35 -12.32 -8.80
CA GLU A 55 -1.05 -12.77 -8.68
C GLU A 55 -1.96 -12.16 -9.76
N ARG A 56 -1.60 -10.99 -10.31
CA ARG A 56 -2.30 -10.30 -11.40
C ARG A 56 -1.74 -10.61 -12.78
N ARG A 57 -0.91 -11.66 -12.91
CA ARG A 57 -0.32 -12.05 -14.21
C ARG A 57 -1.33 -12.29 -15.33
N HIS A 58 -2.55 -12.69 -14.96
CA HIS A 58 -3.63 -13.01 -15.89
C HIS A 58 -4.41 -11.76 -16.35
N ASP A 59 -4.23 -10.62 -15.67
CA ASP A 59 -4.86 -9.35 -16.04
C ASP A 59 -4.10 -8.65 -17.19
N GLY A 60 -2.86 -9.08 -17.46
CA GLY A 60 -1.99 -8.48 -18.47
C GLY A 60 -2.15 -9.12 -19.85
N ASP A 61 -1.85 -8.32 -20.88
CA ASP A 61 -1.85 -8.69 -22.29
C ASP A 61 -0.67 -8.04 -23.04
N GLY A 62 -0.64 -8.16 -24.37
CA GLY A 62 0.41 -7.58 -25.22
C GLY A 62 0.47 -6.04 -25.23
N ASN A 63 -0.55 -5.36 -24.70
CA ASN A 63 -0.61 -3.89 -24.60
C ASN A 63 -0.28 -3.37 -23.20
N THR A 64 -0.08 -4.26 -22.23
CA THR A 64 0.23 -3.88 -20.85
C THR A 64 1.60 -3.20 -20.78
N GLY A 65 1.64 -2.00 -20.21
CA GLY A 65 2.86 -1.20 -20.14
C GLY A 65 2.78 -0.08 -19.11
N LEU A 66 3.64 0.93 -19.29
CA LEU A 66 3.83 2.02 -18.32
C LEU A 66 2.52 2.74 -17.99
N THR A 67 1.69 3.07 -18.99
CA THR A 67 0.41 3.76 -18.76
C THR A 67 -0.52 2.92 -17.88
N THR A 68 -0.69 1.63 -18.18
CA THR A 68 -1.48 0.69 -17.36
C THR A 68 -0.97 0.65 -15.91
N HIS A 69 0.35 0.64 -15.72
CA HIS A 69 0.96 0.65 -14.39
C HIS A 69 0.78 1.98 -13.65
N ILE A 70 0.79 3.11 -14.35
CA ILE A 70 0.44 4.41 -13.76
C ILE A 70 -1.01 4.40 -13.30
N ASP A 71 -1.93 3.89 -14.13
CA ASP A 71 -3.35 3.79 -13.80
C ASP A 71 -3.60 2.87 -12.59
N ASP A 72 -2.91 1.74 -12.50
CA ASP A 72 -2.94 0.86 -11.32
C ASP A 72 -2.54 1.61 -10.04
N VAL A 73 -1.50 2.45 -10.10
CA VAL A 73 -1.03 3.23 -8.96
C VAL A 73 -2.02 4.33 -8.60
N LEU A 74 -2.58 5.04 -9.59
CA LEU A 74 -3.62 6.04 -9.37
C LEU A 74 -4.85 5.43 -8.68
N LEU A 75 -5.34 4.31 -9.22
CA LEU A 75 -6.46 3.59 -8.63
C LEU A 75 -6.17 3.16 -7.19
N HIS A 76 -4.96 2.70 -6.91
CA HIS A 76 -4.57 2.25 -5.58
C HIS A 76 -4.51 3.38 -4.54
N ILE A 77 -4.19 4.63 -4.94
CA ILE A 77 -4.09 5.77 -4.00
C ILE A 77 -5.40 6.53 -3.82
N GLU A 78 -6.37 6.36 -4.71
CA GLU A 78 -7.67 7.06 -4.68
C GLU A 78 -8.75 6.34 -3.85
N LEU A 79 -8.50 5.08 -3.44
CA LEU A 79 -9.37 4.26 -2.59
C LEU A 79 -9.22 4.59 -1.10
#